data_AF-A0A0M2XQC3-F1
#
_entry.id   AF-A0A0M2XQC3-F1
#
_cell.length_a   1.000
_cell.length_b   1.000
_cell.length_c   1.000
_cell.angle_alpha   90.00
_cell.angle_beta   90.00
_cell.angle_gamma   90.00
#
_symmetry.space_group_name_H-M   'P 1'
#
loop_
_entity.id
_entity.type
_entity.pdbx_description
1 polymer ?
#
loop_
_entity_poly.entity_id
_entity_poly.type
_entity_poly.pdbx_seq_one_letter_code
_entity_poly.pdbx_strand_id
1 'polypeptide(L)'
;MGYRSYLYLRKNNRNLYIFEANNSLPFFWIALINKTILKKYFQDWQKTLADQEARNQQKFEQFSEYNPNSITISEQALNINSSKNRIFLKKHFPETLPLFDDFITYIKTQFETDDKLEIDITQLSAFYNSLNNFYHVLENELNAIETDNPADINFLVTEDLIGQGTGFVMSDNKEFSSFPSYQKELKNRKTAVIVEEQKLNKKSLVIAVILFLLCPVFSIIAYKMYKDEGLTGMIALIGILNLGFYCFSIWSLKKELNTFLGKRT
;
A
#
# COMPACT_ATOMS: atom_id res chain seq x y z
N MET A 1 4.14 6.63 -3.97
CA MET A 1 3.17 6.34 -2.89
C MET A 1 2.37 5.14 -3.33
N GLY A 2 2.29 4.07 -2.52
CA GLY A 2 1.54 2.85 -2.88
C GLY A 2 0.05 2.99 -2.61
N TYR A 3 -0.77 2.20 -3.32
CA TYR A 3 -2.22 2.15 -3.16
C TYR A 3 -2.55 1.26 -1.96
N ARG A 4 -3.20 1.81 -0.94
CA ARG A 4 -3.53 1.06 0.28
C ARG A 4 -4.95 0.53 0.26
N SER A 5 -5.14 -0.63 0.88
CA SER A 5 -6.45 -1.11 1.31
C SER A 5 -6.43 -1.38 2.80
N TYR A 6 -7.60 -1.28 3.43
CA TYR A 6 -7.73 -1.43 4.87
C TYR A 6 -8.87 -2.38 5.24
N LEU A 7 -8.66 -3.13 6.31
CA LEU A 7 -9.72 -3.85 7.01
C LEU A 7 -9.92 -3.20 8.37
N TYR A 8 -11.13 -2.71 8.64
CA TYR A 8 -11.42 -1.97 9.86
C TYR A 8 -12.84 -2.23 10.36
N LEU A 9 -13.05 -2.04 11.66
CA LEU A 9 -14.39 -1.99 12.25
C LEU A 9 -14.87 -0.55 12.29
N ARG A 10 -16.03 -0.28 11.67
CA ARG A 10 -16.74 0.98 11.84
C ARG A 10 -17.53 0.92 13.14
N LYS A 11 -17.03 1.61 14.16
CA LYS A 11 -17.70 1.80 15.45
C LYS A 11 -18.45 3.13 15.46
N ASN A 12 -19.40 3.30 16.38
CA ASN A 12 -20.27 4.47 16.48
C ASN A 12 -19.52 5.83 16.47
N ASN A 13 -18.34 5.90 17.09
CA ASN A 13 -17.60 7.16 17.25
C ASN A 13 -16.23 7.18 16.56
N ARG A 14 -15.74 6.05 16.03
CA ARG A 14 -14.44 5.96 15.36
C ARG A 14 -14.30 4.68 14.53
N ASN A 15 -13.44 4.74 13.52
CA ASN A 15 -12.99 3.55 12.82
C ASN A 15 -11.80 2.92 13.56
N LEU A 16 -11.88 1.62 13.85
CA LEU A 16 -10.77 0.83 14.37
C LEU A 16 -10.10 0.11 13.20
N TYR A 17 -9.01 0.68 12.69
CA TYR A 17 -8.20 0.06 11.64
C TYR A 17 -7.42 -1.12 12.18
N ILE A 18 -7.69 -2.31 11.64
CA ILE A 18 -7.13 -3.56 12.15
C ILE A 18 -5.91 -3.96 11.33
N PHE A 19 -6.08 -3.96 10.00
CA PHE A 19 -5.05 -4.35 9.06
C PHE A 19 -4.94 -3.37 7.89
N GLU A 20 -3.74 -3.24 7.36
CA GLU A 20 -3.46 -2.56 6.10
C GLU A 20 -2.78 -3.50 5.11
N ALA A 21 -2.99 -3.26 3.83
CA ALA A 21 -2.25 -3.89 2.75
C ALA A 21 -1.80 -2.84 1.74
N ASN A 22 -0.65 -3.08 1.12
CA ASN A 22 -0.05 -2.17 0.15
C ASN A 22 -0.02 -2.84 -1.22
N ASN A 23 -0.59 -2.18 -2.22
CA ASN A 23 -0.72 -2.65 -3.60
C ASN A 23 -1.29 -4.08 -3.72
N SER A 24 -2.16 -4.49 -2.80
CA SER A 24 -2.71 -5.84 -2.71
C SER A 24 -4.06 -5.81 -1.99
N LEU A 25 -4.87 -6.85 -2.21
CA LEU A 25 -6.05 -7.15 -1.40
C LEU A 25 -5.86 -8.55 -0.80
N PRO A 26 -5.60 -8.68 0.52
CA PRO A 26 -5.31 -9.99 1.09
C PRO A 26 -6.46 -10.99 0.91
N PHE A 27 -6.13 -12.22 0.52
CA PHE A 27 -7.07 -13.29 0.25
C PHE A 27 -7.99 -13.58 1.44
N PHE A 28 -7.50 -13.48 2.68
CA PHE A 28 -8.37 -13.72 3.84
C PHE A 28 -9.47 -12.68 3.95
N TRP A 29 -9.29 -11.47 3.41
CA TRP A 29 -10.32 -10.43 3.37
C TRP A 29 -11.35 -10.75 2.29
N ILE A 30 -10.90 -11.20 1.12
CA ILE A 30 -11.77 -11.69 0.03
C ILE A 30 -12.61 -12.88 0.53
N ALA A 31 -12.01 -13.76 1.34
CA ALA A 31 -12.70 -14.88 1.98
C ALA A 31 -13.76 -14.45 3.02
N LEU A 32 -13.90 -13.17 3.35
CA LEU A 32 -14.98 -12.69 4.22
C LEU A 32 -16.24 -12.27 3.44
N ILE A 33 -16.15 -12.16 2.12
CA ILE A 33 -17.26 -11.77 1.25
C ILE A 33 -17.75 -12.97 0.41
N ASN A 34 -18.84 -12.76 -0.32
CA ASN A 34 -19.37 -13.70 -1.31
C ASN A 34 -19.88 -12.94 -2.53
N LYS A 35 -20.24 -13.65 -3.60
CA LYS A 35 -20.67 -13.03 -4.86
C LYS A 35 -21.88 -12.12 -4.70
N THR A 36 -22.81 -12.46 -3.80
CA THR A 36 -23.98 -11.63 -3.52
C THR A 36 -23.59 -10.29 -2.92
N ILE A 37 -22.67 -10.30 -1.94
CA ILE A 37 -22.12 -9.07 -1.35
C ILE A 37 -21.37 -8.26 -2.41
N LEU A 38 -20.44 -8.89 -3.15
CA LEU A 38 -19.65 -8.20 -4.17
C LEU A 38 -20.54 -7.55 -5.24
N LYS A 39 -21.53 -8.28 -5.75
CA LYS A 39 -22.47 -7.79 -6.77
C LYS A 39 -23.27 -6.59 -6.28
N LYS A 40 -23.73 -6.61 -5.03
CA LYS A 40 -24.45 -5.47 -4.43
C LYS A 40 -23.58 -4.21 -4.44
N TYR A 41 -22.37 -4.29 -3.88
CA TYR A 41 -21.48 -3.13 -3.79
C TYR A 41 -21.04 -2.63 -5.16
N PHE A 42 -20.78 -3.54 -6.11
CA PHE A 42 -20.46 -3.17 -7.47
C PHE A 42 -21.57 -2.36 -8.15
N GLN A 43 -22.83 -2.74 -7.96
CA GLN A 43 -23.97 -1.96 -8.47
C GLN A 43 -24.04 -0.57 -7.85
N ASP A 44 -23.74 -0.45 -6.55
CA ASP A 44 -23.72 0.83 -5.85
C ASP A 44 -22.58 1.71 -6.37
N TRP A 45 -21.37 1.16 -6.55
CA TRP A 45 -20.22 1.88 -7.14
C TRP A 45 -20.49 2.33 -8.58
N GLN A 46 -21.15 1.50 -9.40
CA GLN A 46 -21.52 1.88 -10.77
C GLN A 46 -22.50 3.07 -10.79
N LYS A 47 -23.50 3.06 -9.91
CA LYS A 47 -24.43 4.21 -9.77
C LYS A 47 -23.68 5.46 -9.35
N THR A 48 -22.75 5.34 -8.40
CA THR A 48 -21.89 6.45 -7.98
C THR A 48 -21.09 7.02 -9.14
N LEU A 49 -20.43 6.19 -9.94
CA LEU A 49 -19.66 6.66 -11.11
C LEU A 49 -20.57 7.37 -12.13
N ALA A 50 -21.76 6.84 -12.40
CA ALA A 50 -22.71 7.48 -13.32
C ALA A 50 -23.22 8.84 -12.78
N ASP A 51 -23.49 8.94 -11.46
CA ASP A 51 -23.86 10.20 -10.80
C ASP A 51 -22.71 11.22 -10.81
N GLN A 52 -21.44 10.77 -10.76
CA GLN A 52 -20.25 11.63 -10.86
C GLN A 52 -20.15 12.28 -12.24
N GLU A 53 -20.33 11.51 -13.31
CA GLU A 53 -20.30 12.03 -14.68
C GLU A 53 -21.41 13.06 -14.96
N ALA A 54 -22.52 12.98 -14.21
CA ALA A 54 -23.70 13.81 -14.40
C ALA A 54 -23.75 15.10 -13.56
N ARG A 55 -22.90 15.31 -12.52
CA ARG A 55 -23.04 16.43 -11.57
C ARG A 55 -21.76 17.26 -11.36
N ASN A 56 -21.92 18.59 -11.26
CA ASN A 56 -20.86 19.55 -10.91
C ASN A 56 -20.13 19.20 -9.60
N GLN A 57 -18.80 19.47 -9.57
CA GLN A 57 -17.79 19.13 -8.55
C GLN A 57 -18.21 19.32 -7.06
N GLN A 58 -19.13 20.23 -6.75
CA GLN A 58 -19.48 20.55 -5.36
C GLN A 58 -20.29 19.46 -4.63
N LYS A 59 -21.08 18.65 -5.36
CA LYS A 59 -21.77 17.48 -4.78
C LYS A 59 -20.84 16.26 -4.60
N PHE A 60 -19.70 16.27 -5.28
CA PHE A 60 -18.71 15.19 -5.26
C PHE A 60 -17.88 15.19 -3.97
N GLU A 61 -17.43 16.36 -3.51
CA GLU A 61 -16.64 16.48 -2.28
C GLU A 61 -17.40 15.95 -1.06
N GLN A 62 -18.67 16.29 -0.93
CA GLN A 62 -19.52 15.73 0.13
C GLN A 62 -19.76 14.23 -0.05
N PHE A 63 -19.97 13.71 -1.27
CA PHE A 63 -20.29 12.28 -1.46
C PHE A 63 -19.08 11.35 -1.32
N SER A 64 -17.89 11.77 -1.81
CA SER A 64 -16.64 11.00 -1.70
C SER A 64 -16.18 10.82 -0.25
N GLU A 65 -16.60 11.72 0.66
CA GLU A 65 -16.32 11.62 2.09
C GLU A 65 -17.20 10.56 2.78
N TYR A 66 -18.38 10.25 2.21
CA TYR A 66 -19.37 9.33 2.82
C TYR A 66 -19.48 7.96 2.16
N ASN A 67 -18.99 7.76 0.92
CA ASN A 67 -19.06 6.46 0.23
C ASN A 67 -17.75 6.13 -0.52
N PRO A 68 -16.68 5.71 0.20
CA PRO A 68 -15.53 5.06 -0.42
C PRO A 68 -15.97 3.82 -1.20
N ASN A 69 -15.13 3.31 -2.13
CA ASN A 69 -15.33 1.96 -2.67
C ASN A 69 -15.00 0.98 -1.53
N SER A 70 -15.91 0.85 -0.57
CA SER A 70 -15.79 -0.05 0.57
C SER A 70 -16.83 -1.16 0.48
N ILE A 71 -16.52 -2.28 1.10
CA ILE A 71 -17.43 -3.42 1.23
C ILE A 71 -17.70 -3.63 2.71
N THR A 72 -18.97 -3.47 3.11
CA THR A 72 -19.40 -3.76 4.47
C THR A 72 -19.79 -5.23 4.61
N ILE A 73 -19.30 -5.85 5.67
CA ILE A 73 -19.54 -7.23 6.06
C ILE A 73 -20.24 -7.20 7.42
N SER A 74 -21.44 -7.79 7.48
CA SER A 74 -22.12 -8.01 8.76
C SER A 74 -21.45 -9.13 9.54
N GLU A 75 -21.63 -9.13 10.87
CA GLU A 75 -21.13 -10.23 11.71
C GLU A 75 -21.68 -11.61 11.25
N GLN A 76 -22.95 -11.66 10.83
CA GLN A 76 -23.54 -12.87 10.26
C GLN A 76 -22.82 -13.31 8.97
N ALA A 77 -22.53 -12.38 8.05
CA ALA A 77 -21.81 -12.68 6.83
C ALA A 77 -20.37 -13.14 7.13
N LEU A 78 -19.68 -12.48 8.07
CA LEU A 78 -18.37 -12.91 8.56
C LEU A 78 -18.42 -14.36 9.05
N ASN A 79 -19.38 -14.71 9.90
CA ASN A 79 -19.53 -16.06 10.45
C ASN A 79 -19.77 -17.12 9.37
N ILE A 80 -20.67 -16.87 8.43
CA ILE A 80 -21.01 -17.80 7.35
C ILE A 80 -19.83 -17.96 6.38
N ASN A 81 -19.30 -16.84 5.87
CA ASN A 81 -18.27 -16.85 4.84
C ASN A 81 -16.95 -17.39 5.38
N SER A 82 -16.53 -17.01 6.60
CA SER A 82 -15.32 -17.56 7.22
C SER A 82 -15.41 -19.08 7.41
N SER A 83 -16.56 -19.59 7.88
CA SER A 83 -16.77 -21.03 8.06
C SER A 83 -16.73 -21.79 6.73
N LYS A 84 -17.39 -21.28 5.70
CA LYS A 84 -17.38 -21.86 4.35
C LYS A 84 -15.97 -21.89 3.77
N ASN A 85 -15.26 -20.76 3.82
CA ASN A 85 -13.97 -20.61 3.18
C ASN A 85 -12.85 -21.31 3.96
N ARG A 86 -13.03 -21.51 5.28
CA ARG A 86 -12.18 -22.42 6.07
C ARG A 86 -12.18 -23.84 5.52
N ILE A 87 -13.31 -24.35 5.01
CA ILE A 87 -13.40 -25.70 4.43
C ILE A 87 -12.56 -25.78 3.15
N PHE A 88 -12.67 -24.77 2.29
CA PHE A 88 -11.87 -24.66 1.06
C PHE A 88 -10.37 -24.57 1.38
N LEU A 89 -9.97 -23.68 2.29
CA LEU A 89 -8.58 -23.55 2.76
C LEU A 89 -8.06 -24.86 3.37
N LYS A 90 -8.87 -25.55 4.19
CA LYS A 90 -8.49 -26.85 4.77
C LYS A 90 -8.19 -27.89 3.70
N LYS A 91 -8.96 -27.88 2.60
CA LYS A 91 -8.83 -28.87 1.53
C LYS A 91 -7.60 -28.63 0.65
N HIS A 92 -7.32 -27.37 0.31
CA HIS A 92 -6.34 -27.04 -0.74
C HIS A 92 -5.11 -26.27 -0.24
N PHE A 93 -5.21 -25.56 0.87
CA PHE A 93 -4.14 -24.72 1.44
C PHE A 93 -4.06 -24.89 2.97
N PRO A 94 -3.93 -26.14 3.48
CA PRO A 94 -4.06 -26.44 4.91
C PRO A 94 -3.04 -25.71 5.81
N GLU A 95 -1.88 -25.34 5.26
CA GLU A 95 -0.84 -24.58 5.93
C GLU A 95 -1.27 -23.16 6.34
N THR A 96 -2.31 -22.63 5.69
CA THR A 96 -2.83 -21.28 5.96
C THR A 96 -3.78 -21.25 7.16
N LEU A 97 -4.33 -22.41 7.56
CA LEU A 97 -5.37 -22.51 8.58
C LEU A 97 -5.00 -21.91 9.94
N PRO A 98 -3.80 -22.14 10.51
CA PRO A 98 -3.48 -21.58 11.82
C PRO A 98 -3.58 -20.04 11.83
N LEU A 99 -3.08 -19.39 10.78
CA LEU A 99 -3.16 -17.94 10.67
C LEU A 99 -4.58 -17.46 10.35
N PHE A 100 -5.30 -18.18 9.50
CA PHE A 100 -6.69 -17.84 9.17
C PHE A 100 -7.60 -17.95 10.41
N ASP A 101 -7.46 -18.99 11.21
CA ASP A 101 -8.26 -19.21 12.41
C ASP A 101 -7.99 -18.13 13.46
N ASP A 102 -6.72 -17.77 13.66
CA ASP A 102 -6.33 -16.67 14.54
C ASP A 102 -6.88 -15.33 14.03
N PHE A 103 -6.80 -15.07 12.72
CA PHE A 103 -7.35 -13.88 12.07
C PHE A 103 -8.85 -13.72 12.29
N ILE A 104 -9.62 -14.79 12.06
CA ILE A 104 -11.08 -14.79 12.27
C ILE A 104 -11.42 -14.63 13.74
N THR A 105 -10.72 -15.35 14.62
CA THR A 105 -10.93 -15.28 16.07
C THR A 105 -10.70 -13.86 16.56
N TYR A 106 -9.57 -13.27 16.19
CA TYR A 106 -9.22 -11.92 16.57
C TYR A 106 -10.26 -10.91 16.08
N ILE A 107 -10.63 -10.91 14.79
CA ILE A 107 -11.65 -9.99 14.28
C ILE A 107 -12.95 -10.08 15.08
N LYS A 108 -13.43 -11.30 15.37
CA LYS A 108 -14.65 -11.51 16.15
C LYS A 108 -14.55 -10.95 17.57
N THR A 109 -13.40 -11.05 18.23
CA THR A 109 -13.21 -10.48 19.58
C THR A 109 -13.30 -8.95 19.61
N GLN A 110 -13.11 -8.28 18.47
CA GLN A 110 -13.14 -6.82 18.39
C GLN A 110 -14.55 -6.23 18.15
N PHE A 111 -15.53 -7.07 17.78
CA PHE A 111 -16.91 -6.65 17.53
C PHE A 111 -17.61 -6.24 18.84
N GLU A 112 -18.24 -5.06 18.80
CA GLU A 112 -19.27 -4.65 19.74
C GLU A 112 -20.64 -4.64 19.04
N THR A 113 -21.72 -4.43 19.81
CA THR A 113 -23.08 -4.30 19.25
C THR A 113 -23.13 -3.20 18.20
N ASP A 114 -23.75 -3.48 17.05
CA ASP A 114 -23.91 -2.60 15.89
C ASP A 114 -22.63 -2.27 15.09
N ASP A 115 -21.47 -2.83 15.48
CA ASP A 115 -20.25 -2.69 14.69
C ASP A 115 -20.39 -3.35 13.32
N LYS A 116 -19.71 -2.78 12.33
CA LYS A 116 -19.64 -3.33 10.98
C LYS A 116 -18.20 -3.44 10.52
N LEU A 117 -17.83 -4.60 9.98
CA LEU A 117 -16.53 -4.80 9.36
C LEU A 117 -16.55 -4.21 7.96
N GLU A 118 -15.53 -3.43 7.61
CA GLU A 118 -15.43 -2.73 6.33
C GLU A 118 -14.08 -3.06 5.69
N ILE A 119 -14.12 -3.37 4.39
CA ILE A 119 -12.93 -3.45 3.54
C ILE A 119 -12.91 -2.16 2.72
N ASP A 120 -11.95 -1.26 2.96
CA ASP A 120 -11.71 -0.11 2.09
C ASP A 120 -10.74 -0.50 0.98
N ILE A 121 -11.21 -0.44 -0.26
CA ILE A 121 -10.46 -0.73 -1.49
C ILE A 121 -10.42 0.48 -2.42
N THR A 122 -10.71 1.68 -1.92
CA THR A 122 -10.79 2.91 -2.73
C THR A 122 -9.51 3.17 -3.50
N GLN A 123 -8.36 3.22 -2.82
CA GLN A 123 -7.09 3.46 -3.51
C GLN A 123 -6.70 2.28 -4.40
N LEU A 124 -6.92 1.05 -3.94
CA LEU A 124 -6.56 -0.15 -4.70
C LEU A 124 -7.36 -0.26 -6.01
N SER A 125 -8.67 0.02 -5.97
CA SER A 125 -9.53 -0.06 -7.14
C SER A 125 -9.10 0.90 -8.26
N ALA A 126 -8.47 2.04 -7.91
CA ALA A 126 -7.92 3.00 -8.86
C ALA A 126 -6.67 2.49 -9.61
N PHE A 127 -6.08 1.36 -9.20
CA PHE A 127 -4.99 0.71 -9.92
C PHE A 127 -5.48 0.00 -11.20
N TYR A 128 -6.77 -0.33 -11.27
CA TYR A 128 -7.34 -1.09 -12.39
C TYR A 128 -7.84 -0.16 -13.50
N ASN A 129 -7.72 -0.62 -14.75
CA ASN A 129 -8.15 0.14 -15.94
C ASN A 129 -9.63 0.55 -15.92
N SER A 130 -10.49 -0.19 -15.20
CA SER A 130 -11.89 0.14 -14.99
C SER A 130 -12.45 -0.58 -13.77
N LEU A 131 -13.56 -0.05 -13.23
CA LEU A 131 -14.33 -0.70 -12.16
C LEU A 131 -14.81 -2.11 -12.57
N ASN A 132 -15.21 -2.29 -13.83
CA ASN A 132 -15.62 -3.59 -14.36
C ASN A 132 -14.48 -4.61 -14.33
N ASN A 133 -13.26 -4.20 -14.71
CA ASN A 133 -12.08 -5.07 -14.65
C ASN A 133 -11.81 -5.49 -13.20
N PHE A 134 -11.83 -4.54 -12.27
CA PHE A 134 -11.64 -4.83 -10.85
C PHE A 134 -12.70 -5.80 -10.30
N TYR A 135 -13.98 -5.58 -10.64
CA TYR A 135 -15.07 -6.49 -10.27
C TYR A 135 -14.85 -7.90 -10.79
N HIS A 136 -14.50 -8.07 -12.08
CA HIS A 136 -14.27 -9.40 -12.66
C HIS A 136 -13.09 -10.12 -12.01
N VAL A 137 -12.03 -9.39 -11.63
CA VAL A 137 -10.90 -9.97 -10.90
C VAL A 137 -11.34 -10.54 -9.55
N LEU A 138 -12.16 -9.80 -8.78
CA LEU A 138 -12.69 -10.30 -7.50
C LEU A 138 -13.76 -11.40 -7.69
N GLU A 139 -14.59 -11.28 -8.73
CA GLU A 139 -15.61 -12.28 -9.05
C GLU A 139 -14.99 -13.62 -9.43
N ASN A 140 -13.89 -13.61 -10.20
CA ASN A 140 -13.14 -14.83 -10.54
C ASN A 140 -12.58 -15.51 -9.30
N GLU A 141 -12.04 -14.75 -8.35
CA GLU A 141 -11.52 -15.30 -7.10
C GLU A 141 -12.64 -15.98 -6.27
N LEU A 142 -13.81 -15.33 -6.18
CA LEU A 142 -14.97 -15.90 -5.48
C LEU A 142 -15.55 -17.10 -6.23
N ASN A 143 -15.54 -17.09 -7.57
CA ASN A 143 -15.93 -18.23 -8.38
C ASN A 143 -15.02 -19.43 -8.12
N ALA A 144 -13.71 -19.23 -8.08
CA ALA A 144 -12.73 -20.29 -7.80
C ALA A 144 -13.00 -20.99 -6.46
N ILE A 145 -13.38 -20.22 -5.43
CA ILE A 145 -13.79 -20.77 -4.13
C ILE A 145 -15.12 -21.53 -4.24
N GLU A 146 -16.13 -20.97 -4.93
CA GLU A 146 -17.46 -21.59 -5.08
C GLU A 146 -17.44 -22.88 -5.90
N THR A 147 -16.59 -22.97 -6.92
CA THR A 147 -16.41 -24.15 -7.79
C THR A 147 -15.34 -25.11 -7.28
N ASP A 148 -14.76 -24.83 -6.11
CA ASP A 148 -13.74 -25.65 -5.46
C ASP A 148 -12.48 -25.86 -6.34
N ASN A 149 -12.09 -24.83 -7.09
CA ASN A 149 -10.93 -24.84 -8.00
C ASN A 149 -9.76 -23.99 -7.47
N PRO A 150 -8.78 -24.58 -6.76
CA PRO A 150 -7.65 -23.83 -6.19
C PRO A 150 -6.69 -23.27 -7.23
N ALA A 151 -6.67 -23.81 -8.46
CA ALA A 151 -5.76 -23.35 -9.52
C ALA A 151 -6.11 -21.94 -10.05
N ASP A 152 -7.35 -21.50 -9.85
CA ASP A 152 -7.85 -20.20 -10.29
C ASP A 152 -7.71 -19.11 -9.20
N ILE A 153 -7.13 -19.44 -8.04
CA ILE A 153 -6.88 -18.51 -6.94
C ILE A 153 -5.61 -17.70 -7.24
N ASN A 154 -5.74 -16.37 -7.35
CA ASN A 154 -4.66 -15.47 -7.72
C ASN A 154 -4.19 -14.56 -6.57
N PHE A 155 -5.00 -14.38 -5.53
CA PHE A 155 -4.71 -13.48 -4.42
C PHE A 155 -4.05 -14.17 -3.23
N LEU A 156 -3.91 -15.50 -3.25
CA LEU A 156 -3.24 -16.25 -2.20
C LEU A 156 -1.85 -16.70 -2.65
N VAL A 157 -0.82 -16.20 -1.96
CA VAL A 157 0.56 -16.67 -2.10
C VAL A 157 0.99 -17.23 -0.75
N THR A 158 1.20 -18.55 -0.68
CA THR A 158 1.44 -19.25 0.59
C THR A 158 2.83 -18.95 1.17
N GLU A 159 3.75 -18.42 0.36
CA GLU A 159 5.05 -17.91 0.80
C GLU A 159 5.01 -16.51 1.44
N ASP A 160 3.89 -15.78 1.29
CA ASP A 160 3.70 -14.45 1.88
C ASP A 160 2.28 -14.28 2.47
N LEU A 161 1.94 -15.11 3.45
CA LEU A 161 0.64 -15.05 4.13
C LEU A 161 0.42 -13.77 4.95
N ILE A 162 1.47 -12.99 5.22
CA ILE A 162 1.30 -11.66 5.81
C ILE A 162 0.84 -10.68 4.73
N GLY A 163 1.56 -10.55 3.62
CA GLY A 163 1.22 -9.61 2.56
C GLY A 163 -0.06 -9.97 1.82
N GLN A 164 -0.30 -11.27 1.58
CA GLN A 164 -1.38 -11.77 0.74
C GLN A 164 -2.46 -12.55 1.53
N GLY A 165 -2.24 -12.86 2.80
CA GLY A 165 -3.24 -13.53 3.65
C GLY A 165 -3.98 -12.55 4.54
N THR A 166 -3.35 -12.10 5.63
CA THR A 166 -3.97 -11.21 6.65
C THR A 166 -3.85 -9.72 6.37
N GLY A 167 -2.85 -9.30 5.59
CA GLY A 167 -2.35 -7.93 5.63
C GLY A 167 -1.46 -7.69 6.85
N PHE A 168 -0.87 -6.49 6.89
CA PHE A 168 -0.03 -6.03 8.00
C PHE A 168 -0.90 -5.45 9.10
N VAL A 169 -0.55 -5.78 10.33
CA VAL A 169 -1.22 -5.24 11.51
C VAL A 169 -0.93 -3.75 11.65
N MET A 170 -1.96 -2.96 11.90
CA MET A 170 -1.80 -1.53 12.19
C MET A 170 -1.03 -1.33 13.51
N SER A 171 -0.21 -0.28 13.61
CA SER A 171 0.72 -0.04 14.73
C SER A 171 0.09 -0.12 16.13
N ASP A 172 -1.20 0.20 16.21
CA ASP A 172 -1.94 0.31 17.46
C ASP A 172 -2.53 -1.04 17.91
N ASN A 173 -2.53 -2.04 17.01
CA ASN A 173 -3.06 -3.37 17.25
C ASN A 173 -1.94 -4.35 17.65
N LYS A 174 -1.43 -4.21 18.88
CA LYS A 174 -0.35 -5.10 19.37
C LYS A 174 -0.82 -6.53 19.66
N GLU A 175 -2.11 -6.71 19.93
CA GLU A 175 -2.68 -7.99 20.35
C GLU A 175 -2.58 -9.05 19.25
N PHE A 176 -3.07 -8.76 18.03
CA PHE A 176 -2.98 -9.74 16.94
C PHE A 176 -1.53 -10.07 16.58
N SER A 177 -0.65 -9.07 16.62
CA SER A 177 0.77 -9.29 16.33
C SER A 177 1.43 -10.28 17.29
N SER A 178 0.87 -10.53 18.47
CA SER A 178 1.42 -11.49 19.44
C SER A 178 1.07 -12.96 19.16
N PHE A 179 0.14 -13.23 18.24
CA PHE A 179 -0.29 -14.59 17.94
C PHE A 179 0.87 -15.44 17.38
N PRO A 180 1.05 -16.69 17.84
CA PRO A 180 2.14 -17.55 17.36
C PRO A 180 2.11 -17.80 15.86
N SER A 181 0.92 -17.95 15.26
CA SER A 181 0.77 -18.14 13.81
C SER A 181 1.25 -16.91 13.04
N TYR A 182 0.87 -15.70 13.47
CA TYR A 182 1.28 -14.45 12.85
C TYR A 182 2.80 -14.28 12.95
N GLN A 183 3.39 -14.50 14.13
CA GLN A 183 4.83 -14.41 14.33
C GLN A 183 5.61 -15.44 13.50
N LYS A 184 5.07 -16.65 13.33
CA LYS A 184 5.64 -17.69 12.46
C LYS A 184 5.65 -17.22 11.00
N GLU A 185 4.53 -16.78 10.47
CA GLU A 185 4.44 -16.36 9.07
C GLU A 185 5.21 -15.07 8.79
N LEU A 186 5.27 -14.14 9.75
CA LEU A 186 6.09 -12.93 9.65
C LEU A 186 7.59 -13.25 9.55
N LYS A 187 8.08 -14.26 10.28
CA LYS A 187 9.47 -14.72 10.20
C LYS A 187 9.76 -15.53 8.94
N ASN A 188 8.78 -16.32 8.48
CA ASN A 188 8.92 -17.17 7.30
C ASN A 188 8.78 -16.39 6.00
N ARG A 189 8.29 -15.15 6.06
CA ARG A 189 8.17 -14.25 4.92
C ARG A 189 9.53 -14.14 4.23
N LYS A 190 9.64 -14.79 3.07
CA LYS A 190 10.78 -14.63 2.15
C LYS A 190 10.58 -13.28 1.48
N THR A 191 11.04 -12.22 2.12
CA THR A 191 10.73 -10.87 1.69
C THR A 191 11.22 -10.65 0.26
N ALA A 192 10.31 -10.48 -0.69
CA ALA A 192 10.46 -9.35 -1.58
C ALA A 192 10.19 -8.11 -0.73
N VAL A 193 11.20 -7.65 0.04
CA VAL A 193 11.24 -6.21 0.30
C VAL A 193 11.41 -5.69 -1.11
N ILE A 194 10.38 -5.09 -1.70
CA ILE A 194 10.61 -4.14 -2.77
C ILE A 194 11.29 -2.96 -2.06
N VAL A 195 12.57 -3.15 -1.70
CA VAL A 195 13.52 -2.07 -1.80
C VAL A 195 13.44 -1.81 -3.29
N GLU A 196 12.79 -0.72 -3.70
CA GLU A 196 13.01 -0.23 -5.06
C GLU A 196 14.50 -0.35 -5.26
N GLU A 197 14.95 -1.25 -6.15
CA GLU A 197 16.34 -1.21 -6.55
C GLU A 197 16.53 0.23 -7.00
N GLN A 198 17.26 1.02 -6.21
CA GLN A 198 17.65 2.34 -6.63
C GLN A 198 18.58 2.07 -7.81
N LYS A 199 18.00 2.07 -9.00
CA LYS A 199 18.76 1.95 -10.24
C LYS A 199 19.56 3.24 -10.31
N LEU A 200 20.88 3.07 -10.39
CA LEU A 200 21.82 4.17 -10.54
C LEU A 200 21.31 5.14 -11.61
N ASN A 201 21.01 6.36 -11.20
CA ASN A 201 20.47 7.34 -12.11
C ASN A 201 21.63 8.00 -12.85
N LYS A 202 22.01 7.42 -14.00
CA LYS A 202 23.11 7.92 -14.84
C LYS A 202 22.99 9.42 -15.16
N LYS A 203 21.76 9.94 -15.34
CA LYS A 203 21.54 11.37 -15.59
C LYS A 203 21.85 12.21 -14.36
N SER A 204 21.39 11.80 -13.18
CA SER A 204 21.68 12.47 -11.91
C SER A 204 23.19 12.46 -11.60
N LEU A 205 23.86 11.32 -11.83
CA LEU A 205 25.29 11.19 -11.63
C LEU A 205 26.09 12.14 -12.53
N VAL A 206 25.76 12.20 -13.83
CA VAL A 206 26.41 13.10 -14.78
C VAL A 206 26.22 14.57 -14.37
N ILE A 207 25.00 14.96 -13.97
CA ILE A 207 24.72 16.31 -13.49
C ILE A 207 25.54 16.65 -12.23
N ALA A 208 25.62 15.73 -11.26
CA ALA A 208 26.38 15.94 -10.04
C ALA A 208 27.89 16.06 -10.30
N VAL A 209 28.44 15.27 -11.23
CA VAL A 209 29.86 15.38 -11.65
C VAL A 209 30.11 16.72 -12.35
N ILE A 210 29.25 17.13 -13.28
CA ILE A 210 29.39 18.41 -13.99
C ILE A 210 29.35 19.58 -12.99
N LEU A 211 28.38 19.58 -12.08
CA LEU A 211 28.27 20.63 -11.05
C LEU A 211 29.51 20.65 -10.15
N PHE A 212 29.98 19.49 -9.69
CA PHE A 212 31.19 19.40 -8.86
C PHE A 212 32.43 19.97 -9.56
N LEU A 213 32.59 19.73 -10.87
CA LEU A 213 33.70 20.26 -11.67
C LEU A 213 33.57 21.76 -11.97
N LEU A 214 32.35 22.29 -12.02
CA LEU A 214 32.09 23.72 -12.24
C LEU A 214 32.31 24.55 -10.97
N CYS A 215 32.07 23.99 -9.78
CA CYS A 215 32.18 24.74 -8.53
C CYS A 215 33.57 25.41 -8.32
N PRO A 216 34.72 24.76 -8.62
CA PRO A 216 36.04 25.41 -8.56
C PRO A 216 36.18 26.60 -9.51
N VAL A 217 35.56 26.53 -10.70
CA VAL A 217 35.58 27.64 -11.67
C VAL A 217 34.83 28.85 -11.09
N PHE A 218 33.65 28.62 -10.52
CA PHE A 218 32.89 29.69 -9.85
C PHE A 218 33.59 30.21 -8.59
N SER A 219 34.32 29.37 -7.85
CA SER A 219 35.17 29.81 -6.73
C SER A 219 36.27 30.75 -7.20
N ILE A 220 36.92 30.44 -8.32
CA ILE A 220 37.97 31.30 -8.91
C ILE A 220 37.39 32.62 -9.40
N ILE A 221 36.22 32.58 -10.05
CA ILE A 221 35.52 33.80 -10.51
C ILE A 221 35.15 34.69 -9.32
N ALA A 222 34.50 34.12 -8.29
CA ALA A 222 34.13 34.85 -7.08
C ALA A 222 35.35 35.45 -6.36
N TYR A 223 36.46 34.72 -6.32
CA TYR A 223 37.71 35.22 -5.74
C TYR A 223 38.33 36.37 -6.56
N LYS A 224 38.30 36.30 -7.89
CA LYS A 224 38.76 37.40 -8.75
C LYS A 224 37.90 38.65 -8.56
N MET A 225 36.57 38.50 -8.59
CA MET A 225 35.64 39.61 -8.34
C MET A 225 35.87 40.24 -6.96
N TYR A 226 36.08 39.42 -5.93
CA TYR A 226 36.41 39.89 -4.59
C TYR A 226 37.73 40.69 -4.56
N LYS A 227 38.74 40.26 -5.33
CA LYS A 227 40.03 40.95 -5.40
C LYS A 227 39.92 42.32 -6.07
N ASP A 228 39.05 42.44 -7.08
CA ASP A 228 38.91 43.66 -7.88
C ASP A 228 37.95 44.68 -7.24
N GLU A 229 36.84 44.22 -6.65
CA GLU A 229 35.74 45.07 -6.16
C GLU A 229 35.54 45.03 -4.63
N GLY A 230 36.25 44.15 -3.92
CA GLY A 230 36.02 43.89 -2.49
C GLY A 230 34.79 43.03 -2.23
N LEU A 231 34.33 42.95 -0.98
CA LEU A 231 33.16 42.16 -0.62
C LEU A 231 31.87 42.94 -0.92
N THR A 232 31.16 42.55 -1.98
CA THR A 232 29.82 43.07 -2.30
C THR A 232 28.75 42.02 -2.00
N GLY A 233 27.49 42.45 -1.86
CA GLY A 233 26.36 41.53 -1.64
C GLY A 233 26.19 40.50 -2.76
N MET A 234 26.52 40.88 -4.01
CA MET A 234 26.48 39.98 -5.17
C MET A 234 27.56 38.89 -5.07
N ILE A 235 28.78 39.26 -4.68
CA ILE A 235 29.91 38.33 -4.51
C ILE A 235 29.63 37.35 -3.36
N ALA A 236 29.06 37.85 -2.25
CA ALA A 236 28.64 37.02 -1.12
C ALA A 236 27.56 36.00 -1.55
N LEU A 237 26.57 36.43 -2.33
CA LEU A 237 25.51 35.57 -2.86
C LEU A 237 26.08 34.47 -3.78
N ILE A 238 26.99 34.82 -4.70
CA ILE A 238 27.66 33.84 -5.58
C ILE A 238 28.43 32.81 -4.75
N GLY A 239 29.16 33.26 -3.72
CA GLY A 239 29.88 32.38 -2.80
C GLY A 239 28.97 31.39 -2.08
N ILE A 240 27.85 31.87 -1.53
CA ILE A 240 26.87 31.04 -0.81
C ILE A 240 26.21 30.02 -1.75
N LEU A 241 25.80 30.46 -2.95
CA LEU A 241 25.21 29.55 -3.95
C LEU A 241 26.20 28.47 -4.38
N ASN A 242 27.47 28.84 -4.57
CA ASN A 242 28.52 27.89 -4.95
C ASN A 242 28.80 26.87 -3.84
N LEU A 243 28.78 27.28 -2.56
CA LEU A 243 28.82 26.35 -1.42
C LEU A 243 27.61 25.40 -1.42
N GLY A 244 26.42 25.91 -1.73
CA GLY A 244 25.22 25.09 -1.92
C GLY A 244 25.41 24.03 -3.01
N PHE A 245 26.00 24.40 -4.15
CA PHE A 245 26.30 23.46 -5.23
C PHE A 245 27.35 22.40 -4.85
N TYR A 246 28.38 22.75 -4.07
CA TYR A 246 29.30 21.76 -3.51
C TYR A 246 28.58 20.75 -2.62
N CYS A 247 27.78 21.23 -1.66
CA CYS A 247 27.02 20.38 -0.75
C CYS A 247 26.07 19.44 -1.50
N PHE A 248 25.31 19.97 -2.47
CA PHE A 248 24.39 19.19 -3.29
C PHE A 248 25.12 18.13 -4.12
N SER A 249 26.22 18.51 -4.78
CA SER A 249 26.98 17.60 -5.64
C SER A 249 27.63 16.48 -4.85
N ILE A 250 28.24 16.78 -3.69
CA ILE A 250 28.85 15.77 -2.80
C ILE A 250 27.78 14.83 -2.25
N TRP A 251 26.64 15.36 -1.80
CA TRP A 251 25.54 14.53 -1.30
C TRP A 251 24.99 13.61 -2.39
N SER A 252 24.77 14.14 -3.60
CA SER A 252 24.27 13.37 -4.74
C SER A 252 25.27 12.30 -5.19
N LEU A 253 26.56 12.62 -5.27
CA LEU A 253 27.61 11.65 -5.59
C LEU A 253 27.71 10.55 -4.53
N LYS A 254 27.66 10.90 -3.24
CA LYS A 254 27.69 9.93 -2.14
C LYS A 254 26.48 8.99 -2.18
N LYS A 255 25.30 9.53 -2.49
CA LYS A 255 24.08 8.74 -2.68
C LYS A 255 24.26 7.71 -3.79
N GLU A 256 24.67 8.12 -4.98
CA GLU A 256 24.86 7.22 -6.12
C GLU A 256 26.02 6.22 -5.91
N LEU A 257 27.11 6.63 -5.25
CA LEU A 257 28.24 5.75 -4.91
C LEU A 257 27.82 4.64 -3.93
N ASN A 258 27.07 5.00 -2.88
CA ASN A 258 26.53 4.03 -1.93
C ASN A 258 25.59 3.03 -2.63
N THR A 259 24.77 3.51 -3.56
CA THR A 259 23.90 2.66 -4.38
C THR A 259 24.70 1.73 -5.30
N PHE A 260 25.83 2.16 -5.84
CA PHE A 260 26.72 1.33 -6.66
C PHE A 260 27.48 0.27 -5.83
N LEU A 261 28.00 0.65 -4.65
CA LEU A 261 28.74 -0.25 -3.76
C LEU A 261 27.85 -1.28 -3.06
N GLY A 262 26.62 -0.89 -2.69
CA GLY A 262 25.63 -1.80 -2.11
C GLY A 262 25.16 -2.92 -3.05
N LYS A 263 25.46 -2.84 -4.36
CA LYS A 263 25.22 -3.92 -5.33
C LYS A 263 26.33 -4.98 -5.38
N ARG A 264 27.44 -4.83 -4.65
CA ARG A 264 28.60 -5.75 -4.67
C ARG A 264 28.74 -6.66 -3.43
N THR A 265 27.85 -6.56 -2.47
CA THR A 265 27.73 -7.44 -1.28
C THR A 265 26.53 -8.33 -1.42
#